data_AF-A0AA38J8V1-F1
#
_entry.id   AF-A0AA38J8V1-F1
#
_cell.length_a   1.000
_cell.length_b   1.000
_cell.length_c   1.000
_cell.angle_alpha   90.00
_cell.angle_beta   90.00
_cell.angle_gamma   90.00
#
_symmetry.space_group_name_H-M   'P 1'
#
loop_
_entity.id
_entity.type
_entity.pdbx_description
1 polymer ?
#
loop_
_entity_poly.entity_id
_entity_poly.type
_entity_poly.pdbx_seq_one_letter_code
_entity_poly.pdbx_strand_id
1 'polypeptide(L)'
;MTTVLFQQKIRSRTWLFKSGKSPVIDSRMWHRFLHKYKAQRPTCSVKNHKVLKTGHYTRFWCSQDEARKKKPKKSQDPNVKQRDNVGMKRYPCKSLLVISYAERHGGPPTLNIHFEHHQPHVHYYDVRMPEGAAAIIRQNADTLTPVQIAQKVRHVYPSVTSQQVSSAWSELSKMFWKRSDDQITSLKTLLAEYKDDIDVFDVGRLPDGVEMVCWGLKKINDELKGKVVEIGIDATFGVGSNMTSCIIFIHRVSTCLHGY
;
A
#
# COMPACT_ATOMS: atom_id res chain seq x y z
N MET A 1 30.25 27.84 -16.22
CA MET A 1 29.11 27.03 -15.74
C MET A 1 29.28 26.84 -14.24
N THR A 2 28.59 27.66 -13.45
CA THR A 2 28.82 27.76 -12.00
C THR A 2 27.75 26.97 -11.27
N THR A 3 28.15 25.81 -10.73
CA THR A 3 27.33 24.96 -9.88
C THR A 3 27.03 25.68 -8.57
N VAL A 4 25.79 26.12 -8.37
CA VAL A 4 25.34 26.71 -7.10
C VAL A 4 25.04 25.58 -6.11
N LEU A 5 25.97 25.36 -5.18
CA LEU A 5 25.79 24.55 -3.98
C LEU A 5 24.71 25.20 -3.08
N PHE A 6 23.52 24.60 -3.03
CA PHE A 6 22.49 24.95 -2.06
C PHE A 6 22.90 24.48 -0.65
N GLN A 7 23.71 25.29 0.04
CA GLN A 7 23.89 25.17 1.50
C GLN A 7 22.67 25.78 2.21
N GLN A 8 21.66 24.96 2.52
CA GLN A 8 20.57 25.39 3.40
C GLN A 8 20.94 25.16 4.87
N LYS A 9 21.66 26.11 5.46
CA LYS A 9 21.73 26.27 6.92
C LYS A 9 20.49 27.05 7.38
N ILE A 10 19.33 26.38 7.45
CA ILE A 10 18.11 27.04 7.95
C ILE A 10 18.24 27.18 9.47
N ARG A 11 18.65 28.37 9.93
CA ARG A 11 18.44 28.82 11.30
C ARG A 11 16.94 29.06 11.51
N SER A 12 16.44 28.67 12.69
CA SER A 12 15.05 28.79 13.19
C SER A 12 14.26 29.97 12.59
N ARG A 13 13.08 29.70 12.03
CA ARG A 13 12.12 30.74 11.61
C ARG A 13 10.87 30.66 12.48
N THR A 14 10.64 31.68 13.29
CA THR A 14 9.36 31.90 13.97
C THR A 14 8.42 32.63 13.00
N TRP A 15 7.26 32.04 12.71
CA TRP A 15 6.25 32.67 11.86
C TRP A 15 5.14 33.23 12.75
N LEU A 16 5.00 34.56 12.79
CA LEU A 16 3.87 35.24 13.43
C LEU A 16 2.76 35.41 12.40
N PHE A 17 1.67 34.66 12.53
CA PHE A 17 0.47 34.86 11.72
C PHE A 17 -0.32 36.05 12.30
N LYS A 18 -0.31 37.19 11.60
CA LYS A 18 -1.25 38.29 11.83
C LYS A 18 -2.45 38.11 10.92
N SER A 19 -3.44 37.31 11.31
CA SER A 19 -4.78 37.36 10.70
C SER A 19 -5.75 37.99 11.70
N GLY A 20 -6.47 39.03 11.27
CA GLY A 20 -7.41 39.82 12.08
C GLY A 20 -8.64 39.07 12.62
N LYS A 21 -8.70 37.76 12.43
CA LYS A 21 -9.56 36.82 13.16
C LYS A 21 -8.70 35.61 13.47
N SER A 22 -8.60 35.23 14.75
CA SER A 22 -7.81 34.08 15.20
C SER A 22 -8.57 32.81 14.82
N PRO A 23 -8.13 32.01 13.83
CA PRO A 23 -8.71 30.69 13.65
C PRO A 23 -8.37 29.89 14.91
N VAL A 24 -9.40 29.43 15.64
CA VAL A 24 -9.21 28.41 16.68
C VAL A 24 -8.70 27.18 15.95
N ILE A 25 -7.39 26.91 16.05
CA ILE A 25 -6.81 25.69 15.48
C ILE A 25 -7.21 24.55 16.41
N ASP A 26 -8.35 23.93 16.12
CA ASP A 26 -8.80 22.76 16.84
C ASP A 26 -7.88 21.54 16.58
N SER A 27 -8.03 20.51 17.40
CA SER A 27 -7.27 19.27 17.28
C SER A 27 -7.40 18.65 15.88
N ARG A 28 -8.55 18.73 15.21
CA ARG A 28 -8.76 18.14 13.86
C ARG A 28 -7.97 18.91 12.80
N MET A 29 -7.91 20.24 12.89
CA MET A 29 -7.12 21.09 12.02
C MET A 29 -5.63 20.83 12.21
N TRP A 30 -5.17 20.66 13.45
CA TRP A 30 -3.79 20.26 13.74
C TRP A 30 -3.45 18.89 13.15
N HIS A 31 -4.32 17.89 13.32
CA HIS A 31 -4.14 16.56 12.73
C HIS A 31 -4.09 16.61 11.19
N ARG A 32 -4.96 17.38 10.54
CA ARG A 32 -4.93 17.60 9.07
C ARG A 32 -3.64 18.27 8.62
N PHE A 33 -3.17 19.27 9.35
CA PHE A 33 -1.88 19.92 9.09
C PHE A 33 -0.73 18.92 9.20
N LEU A 34 -0.67 18.13 10.28
CA LEU A 34 0.35 17.10 10.44
C LEU A 34 0.28 16.03 9.35
N HIS A 35 -0.92 15.66 8.90
CA HIS A 35 -1.12 14.70 7.81
C HIS A 35 -0.58 15.24 6.47
N LYS A 36 -0.95 16.48 6.10
CA LYS A 36 -0.40 17.15 4.90
C LYS A 36 1.12 17.30 4.98
N TYR A 37 1.64 17.65 6.15
CA TYR A 37 3.08 17.80 6.34
C TYR A 37 3.84 16.47 6.23
N LYS A 38 3.31 15.37 6.79
CA LYS A 38 3.86 14.02 6.60
C LYS A 38 3.86 13.59 5.13
N ALA A 39 2.80 13.89 4.39
CA ALA A 39 2.71 13.56 2.96
C ALA A 39 3.81 14.27 2.13
N GLN A 40 4.15 15.51 2.50
CA GLN A 40 5.21 16.28 1.82
C GLN A 40 6.63 15.93 2.29
N ARG A 41 6.78 15.34 3.48
CA ARG A 41 8.06 14.94 4.06
C ARG A 41 7.99 13.53 4.66
N PRO A 42 7.87 12.48 3.83
CA PRO A 42 7.73 11.08 4.28
C PRO A 42 8.95 10.58 5.05
N THR A 43 10.08 11.29 4.99
CA THR A 43 11.31 10.97 5.71
C THR A 43 11.31 11.42 7.17
N CYS A 44 10.21 11.95 7.73
CA CYS A 44 10.15 12.40 9.13
C CYS A 44 9.22 11.50 9.96
N SER A 45 9.76 10.90 11.02
CA SER A 45 9.00 10.06 11.96
C SER A 45 8.51 10.87 13.15
N VAL A 46 7.21 10.80 13.44
CA VAL A 46 6.64 11.35 14.69
C VAL A 46 7.17 10.56 15.87
N LYS A 47 7.67 11.25 16.89
CA LYS A 47 8.09 10.62 18.14
C LYS A 47 7.16 10.94 19.30
N ASN A 48 6.75 12.19 19.42
CA ASN A 48 5.88 12.63 20.50
C ASN A 48 4.88 13.65 19.96
N HIS A 49 3.63 13.48 20.37
CA HIS A 49 2.59 14.46 20.20
C HIS A 49 1.98 14.69 21.59
N LYS A 50 2.07 15.93 22.08
CA LYS A 50 1.48 16.35 23.34
C LYS A 50 0.43 17.41 23.06
N VAL A 51 -0.75 17.24 23.63
CA VAL A 51 -1.75 18.30 23.76
C VAL A 51 -1.39 19.09 25.01
N LEU A 52 -1.20 20.40 24.86
CA LEU A 52 -0.95 21.34 25.95
C LEU A 52 -2.28 21.99 26.36
N LYS A 53 -2.36 22.54 27.57
CA LYS A 53 -3.55 23.28 28.05
C LYS A 53 -3.99 24.39 27.08
N THR A 54 -3.04 24.98 26.37
CA THR A 54 -3.25 26.10 25.45
C THR A 54 -2.84 25.78 24.00
N GLY A 55 -2.66 24.50 23.62
CA GLY A 55 -2.32 24.19 22.23
C GLY A 55 -1.69 22.81 22.00
N HIS A 56 -0.77 22.73 21.04
CA HIS A 56 -0.21 21.46 20.58
C HIS A 56 1.31 21.51 20.47
N TYR A 57 1.97 20.39 20.78
CA TYR A 57 3.41 20.22 20.62
C TYR A 57 3.67 18.89 19.92
N THR A 58 4.39 18.92 18.80
CA THR A 58 4.76 17.70 18.07
C THR A 58 6.24 17.70 17.74
N ARG A 59 6.92 16.59 18.06
CA ARG A 59 8.34 16.38 17.75
C ARG A 59 8.52 15.26 16.75
N PHE A 60 9.30 15.54 15.72
CA PHE A 60 9.72 14.62 14.68
C PHE A 60 11.24 14.52 14.60
N TRP A 61 11.68 13.44 13.96
CA TRP A 61 13.08 13.14 13.65
C TRP A 61 13.15 12.65 12.22
N CYS A 62 14.27 12.85 11.55
CA CYS A 62 14.56 12.20 10.28
C CYS A 62 14.54 10.68 10.49
N SER A 63 13.88 9.97 9.57
CA SER A 63 13.80 8.52 9.57
C SER A 63 15.17 7.89 9.40
N GLN A 64 16.12 8.58 8.73
CA GLN A 64 17.52 8.16 8.49
C GLN A 64 18.49 8.55 9.60
N ASP A 65 18.04 9.21 10.66
CA ASP A 65 18.91 9.59 11.77
C ASP A 65 19.41 8.35 12.53
N GLU A 66 20.72 8.15 12.52
CA GLU A 66 21.38 7.02 13.17
C GLU A 66 21.13 6.98 14.68
N ALA A 67 21.20 8.14 15.34
CA ALA A 67 20.99 8.26 16.79
C ALA A 67 19.55 7.92 17.21
N ARG A 68 18.63 7.83 16.24
CA ARG A 68 17.19 7.57 16.46
C ARG A 68 16.74 6.24 15.89
N LYS A 69 17.68 5.37 15.51
CA LYS A 69 17.40 3.99 15.08
C LYS A 69 16.60 3.25 16.17
N LYS A 70 15.40 2.78 15.83
CA LYS A 70 14.64 1.88 16.69
C LYS A 70 15.39 0.55 16.82
N LYS A 71 15.49 0.02 18.04
CA LYS A 71 15.98 -1.34 18.24
C LYS A 71 15.07 -2.31 17.47
N PRO A 72 15.62 -3.23 16.67
CA PRO A 72 14.82 -4.22 15.96
C PRO A 72 14.08 -5.08 16.99
N LYS A 73 12.76 -5.19 16.86
CA LYS A 73 12.01 -6.23 17.56
C LYS A 73 12.23 -7.52 16.80
N LYS A 74 13.18 -8.35 17.26
CA LYS A 74 13.31 -9.71 16.74
C LYS A 74 12.06 -10.48 17.16
N SER A 75 11.35 -11.08 16.21
CA SER A 75 10.39 -12.12 16.54
C SER A 75 11.17 -13.31 17.09
N GLN A 76 10.70 -13.91 18.19
CA GLN A 76 11.27 -15.17 18.70
C GLN A 76 10.66 -16.40 18.03
N ASP A 77 9.62 -16.20 17.22
CA ASP A 77 8.96 -17.27 16.50
C ASP A 77 9.82 -17.71 15.28
N PRO A 78 10.29 -18.98 15.25
CA PRO A 78 11.13 -19.51 14.17
C PRO A 78 10.41 -19.58 12.81
N ASN A 79 9.08 -19.49 12.77
CA ASN A 79 8.30 -19.52 11.53
C ASN A 79 8.03 -18.13 10.92
N VAL A 80 8.46 -17.05 11.58
CA VAL A 80 8.24 -15.69 11.04
C VAL A 80 9.25 -15.39 9.94
N LYS A 81 8.77 -15.48 8.69
CA LYS A 81 9.52 -15.03 7.51
C LYS A 81 10.07 -13.62 7.74
N GLN A 82 11.39 -13.49 7.67
CA GLN A 82 12.06 -12.21 7.80
C GLN A 82 11.59 -11.29 6.66
N ARG A 83 11.32 -10.01 6.98
CA ARG A 83 10.92 -9.04 5.95
C ARG A 83 12.08 -8.77 4.99
N ASP A 84 11.82 -8.83 3.69
CA ASP A 84 12.74 -8.56 2.57
C ASP A 84 13.33 -7.12 2.51
N ASN A 85 13.06 -6.28 3.52
CA ASN A 85 13.45 -4.89 3.45
C ASN A 85 14.94 -4.74 3.77
N VAL A 86 15.73 -4.37 2.74
CA VAL A 86 17.10 -3.88 2.94
C VAL A 86 17.06 -2.74 3.96
N GLY A 87 17.91 -2.83 4.98
CA GLY A 87 17.98 -1.82 6.03
C GLY A 87 18.24 -0.43 5.46
N MET A 88 17.43 0.56 5.86
CA MET A 88 17.62 1.95 5.47
C MET A 88 19.00 2.47 5.89
N LYS A 89 19.78 3.00 4.93
CA LYS A 89 21.04 3.69 5.22
C LYS A 89 20.80 4.86 6.19
N ARG A 90 21.63 4.92 7.23
CA ARG A 90 21.55 5.91 8.31
C ARG A 90 22.67 6.93 8.19
N TYR A 91 22.43 8.11 8.74
CA TYR A 91 23.40 9.21 8.79
C TYR A 91 23.37 9.88 10.17
N PRO A 92 24.51 10.36 10.69
CA PRO A 92 24.56 11.12 11.93
C PRO A 92 24.06 12.57 11.76
N CYS A 93 22.84 12.72 11.21
CA CYS A 93 22.29 14.01 10.80
C CYS A 93 21.72 14.86 11.94
N LYS A 94 21.70 14.36 13.18
CA LYS A 94 21.22 15.07 14.40
C LYS A 94 19.93 15.85 14.15
N SER A 95 18.95 15.15 13.60
CA SER A 95 17.72 15.77 13.12
C SER A 95 16.77 16.08 14.27
N LEU A 96 16.17 17.26 14.26
CA LEU A 96 15.11 17.63 15.19
C LEU A 96 14.11 18.53 14.46
N LEU A 97 12.84 18.14 14.44
CA LEU A 97 11.77 19.02 14.01
C LEU A 97 10.77 19.14 15.15
N VAL A 98 10.53 20.36 15.60
CA VAL A 98 9.51 20.68 16.59
C VAL A 98 8.51 21.62 15.95
N ILE A 99 7.24 21.25 16.00
CA ILE A 99 6.14 22.11 15.62
C ILE A 99 5.29 22.30 16.87
N SER A 100 5.17 23.53 17.33
CA SER A 100 4.31 23.87 18.46
C SER A 100 3.39 25.02 18.15
N TYR A 101 2.14 24.89 18.59
CA TYR A 101 1.13 25.93 18.56
C TYR A 101 0.70 26.22 19.98
N ALA A 102 0.61 27.50 20.33
CA ALA A 102 0.12 27.94 21.63
C ALA A 102 -0.77 29.17 21.47
N GLU A 103 -1.96 29.09 22.04
CA GLU A 103 -2.86 30.21 22.28
C GLU A 103 -2.31 31.07 23.42
N ARG A 104 -2.41 32.38 23.27
CA ARG A 104 -1.99 33.34 24.30
C ARG A 104 -3.22 34.09 24.79
N HIS A 105 -3.38 34.20 26.10
CA HIS A 105 -4.41 35.07 26.67
C HIS A 105 -4.12 36.53 26.28
N GLY A 106 -5.06 37.16 25.58
CA GLY A 106 -4.96 38.56 25.18
C GLY A 106 -4.06 38.84 23.97
N GLY A 107 -3.68 37.84 23.18
CA GLY A 107 -2.82 38.06 22.01
C GLY A 107 -3.01 37.01 20.90
N PRO A 108 -2.40 37.24 19.71
CA PRO A 108 -2.49 36.30 18.61
C PRO A 108 -1.80 34.97 18.97
N PRO A 109 -2.31 33.83 18.48
CA PRO A 109 -1.68 32.54 18.70
C PRO A 109 -0.28 32.49 18.08
N THR A 110 0.60 31.69 18.67
CA THR A 110 1.99 31.53 18.22
C THR A 110 2.19 30.16 17.60
N LEU A 111 2.62 30.11 16.33
CA LEU A 111 3.12 28.90 15.68
C LEU A 111 4.66 28.95 15.62
N ASN A 112 5.31 28.00 16.27
CA ASN A 112 6.76 27.82 16.22
C ASN A 112 7.10 26.54 15.45
N ILE A 113 7.96 26.68 14.44
CA ILE A 113 8.52 25.56 13.69
C ILE A 113 10.04 25.65 13.85
N HIS A 114 10.60 24.77 14.66
CA HIS A 114 12.04 24.64 14.85
C HIS A 114 12.55 23.41 14.09
N PHE A 115 13.56 23.59 13.25
CA PHE A 115 14.14 22.53 12.44
C PHE A 115 15.65 22.56 12.50
N GLU A 116 16.25 21.43 12.88
CA GLU A 116 17.67 21.15 12.85
C GLU A 116 17.93 19.90 12.02
N HIS A 117 18.91 20.00 11.13
CA HIS A 117 19.42 18.88 10.35
C HIS A 117 20.86 19.21 9.97
N HIS A 118 21.80 18.51 10.58
CA HIS A 118 23.21 18.91 10.60
C HIS A 118 24.00 18.34 9.42
N GLN A 119 23.50 17.30 8.76
CA GLN A 119 24.21 16.64 7.68
C GLN A 119 23.25 16.36 6.52
N PRO A 120 23.43 17.02 5.36
CA PRO A 120 22.67 16.66 4.17
C PRO A 120 23.02 15.21 3.79
N HIS A 121 22.00 14.45 3.43
CA HIS A 121 22.17 13.08 2.99
C HIS A 121 21.15 12.73 1.92
N VAL A 122 21.48 11.72 1.11
CA VAL A 122 20.57 11.21 0.09
C VAL A 122 19.26 10.80 0.77
N HIS A 123 18.15 11.29 0.22
CA HIS A 123 16.81 10.96 0.71
C HIS A 123 16.60 9.45 0.67
N TYR A 124 15.93 8.94 1.71
CA TYR A 124 15.47 7.57 1.73
C TYR A 124 14.58 7.33 0.51
N TYR A 125 14.91 6.26 -0.23
CA TYR A 125 14.45 5.85 -1.56
C TYR A 125 13.17 6.53 -2.04
N ASP A 126 13.16 7.03 -3.28
CA ASP A 126 11.92 7.35 -3.94
C ASP A 126 11.04 6.09 -3.98
N VAL A 127 9.93 6.13 -3.24
CA VAL A 127 8.97 5.01 -3.14
C VAL A 127 8.14 4.88 -4.42
N ARG A 128 8.30 5.81 -5.37
CA ARG A 128 7.70 5.71 -6.69
C ARG A 128 8.30 4.50 -7.41
N MET A 129 7.42 3.75 -8.07
CA MET A 129 7.84 2.66 -8.94
C MET A 129 8.73 3.25 -10.06
N PRO A 130 9.98 2.81 -10.23
CA PRO A 130 10.79 3.21 -11.38
C PRO A 130 10.03 2.91 -12.67
N GLU A 131 10.09 3.81 -13.66
CA GLU A 131 9.30 3.66 -14.89
C GLU A 131 9.62 2.35 -15.62
N GLY A 132 10.89 1.95 -15.66
CA GLY A 132 11.29 0.67 -16.22
C GLY A 132 10.75 -0.54 -15.44
N ALA A 133 10.63 -0.46 -14.11
CA ALA A 133 9.98 -1.50 -13.31
C ALA A 133 8.48 -1.56 -13.63
N ALA A 134 7.81 -0.41 -13.73
CA ALA A 134 6.40 -0.33 -14.13
C ALA A 134 6.16 -0.87 -15.55
N ALA A 135 7.10 -0.67 -16.48
CA ALA A 135 7.04 -1.23 -17.83
C ALA A 135 7.11 -2.77 -17.81
N ILE A 136 8.02 -3.37 -17.03
CA ILE A 136 8.11 -4.83 -16.86
C ILE A 136 6.78 -5.39 -16.33
N ILE A 137 6.18 -4.74 -15.32
CA ILE A 137 4.90 -5.17 -14.77
C ILE A 137 3.82 -5.13 -15.85
N ARG A 138 3.67 -4.01 -16.56
CA ARG A 138 2.67 -3.87 -17.64
C ARG A 138 2.81 -4.91 -18.73
N GLN A 139 4.03 -5.21 -19.17
CA GLN A 139 4.31 -6.16 -20.24
C GLN A 139 4.06 -7.62 -19.87
N ASN A 140 3.92 -7.94 -18.57
CA ASN A 140 3.78 -9.31 -18.10
C ASN A 140 2.49 -9.51 -17.27
N ALA A 141 1.67 -8.48 -17.08
CA ALA A 141 0.55 -8.51 -16.14
C ALA A 141 -0.57 -9.48 -16.56
N ASP A 142 -0.68 -9.75 -17.85
CA ASP A 142 -1.64 -10.67 -18.48
C ASP A 142 -1.21 -12.14 -18.38
N THR A 143 0.08 -12.41 -18.27
CA THR A 143 0.67 -13.75 -18.44
C THR A 143 1.33 -14.30 -17.18
N LEU A 144 1.79 -13.44 -16.27
CA LEU A 144 2.55 -13.85 -15.09
C LEU A 144 1.85 -13.46 -13.78
N THR A 145 2.11 -14.27 -12.76
CA THR A 145 1.66 -14.00 -11.39
C THR A 145 2.47 -12.86 -10.76
N PRO A 146 1.93 -12.15 -9.75
CA PRO A 146 2.66 -11.13 -8.99
C PRO A 146 4.02 -11.59 -8.46
N VAL A 147 4.14 -12.85 -8.05
CA VAL A 147 5.37 -13.43 -7.50
C VAL A 147 6.44 -13.56 -8.59
N GLN A 148 6.07 -14.08 -9.75
CA GLN A 148 6.98 -14.21 -10.91
C GLN A 148 7.43 -12.84 -11.42
N ILE A 149 6.50 -11.88 -11.50
CA ILE A 149 6.83 -10.50 -11.89
C ILE A 149 7.75 -9.86 -10.85
N ALA A 150 7.50 -10.07 -9.56
CA ALA A 150 8.35 -9.54 -8.50
C ALA A 150 9.79 -10.06 -8.58
N GLN A 151 9.98 -11.34 -8.92
CA GLN A 151 11.31 -11.91 -9.15
C GLN A 151 12.01 -11.21 -10.32
N LYS A 152 11.34 -11.06 -11.47
CA LYS A 152 11.90 -10.36 -12.65
C LYS A 152 12.26 -8.91 -12.35
N VAL A 153 11.34 -8.17 -11.72
CA VAL A 153 11.54 -6.75 -11.39
C VAL A 153 12.68 -6.60 -10.41
N ARG A 154 12.78 -7.43 -9.37
CA ARG A 154 13.84 -7.33 -8.36
C ARG A 154 15.22 -7.69 -8.87
N HIS A 155 15.31 -8.50 -9.93
CA HIS A 155 16.59 -8.79 -10.57
C HIS A 155 17.21 -7.53 -11.19
N VAL A 156 16.38 -6.67 -11.80
CA VAL A 156 16.82 -5.41 -12.44
C VAL A 156 16.76 -4.22 -11.48
N TYR A 157 15.79 -4.21 -10.58
CA TYR A 157 15.50 -3.15 -9.61
C TYR A 157 15.42 -3.72 -8.18
N PRO A 158 16.55 -4.06 -7.54
CA PRO A 158 16.58 -4.69 -6.22
C PRO A 158 15.90 -3.88 -5.10
N SER A 159 15.75 -2.56 -5.30
CA SER A 159 15.10 -1.65 -4.35
C SER A 159 13.57 -1.73 -4.38
N VAL A 160 12.97 -2.33 -5.42
CA VAL A 160 11.52 -2.47 -5.54
C VAL A 160 11.06 -3.68 -4.73
N THR A 161 10.08 -3.48 -3.86
CA THR A 161 9.55 -4.55 -3.00
C THR A 161 8.51 -5.41 -3.72
N SER A 162 8.39 -6.68 -3.33
CA SER A 162 7.31 -7.55 -3.83
C SER A 162 5.92 -6.98 -3.57
N GLN A 163 5.75 -6.22 -2.47
CA GLN A 163 4.50 -5.53 -2.16
C GLN A 163 4.18 -4.43 -3.18
N GLN A 164 5.16 -3.60 -3.55
CA GLN A 164 4.96 -2.58 -4.60
C GLN A 164 4.59 -3.22 -5.94
N VAL A 165 5.24 -4.33 -6.29
CA VAL A 165 4.91 -5.07 -7.53
C VAL A 165 3.51 -5.64 -7.45
N SER A 166 3.14 -6.30 -6.35
CA SER A 166 1.80 -6.87 -6.18
C SER A 166 0.72 -5.80 -6.23
N SER A 167 0.91 -4.65 -5.57
CA SER A 167 -0.07 -3.56 -5.63
C SER A 167 -0.21 -2.98 -7.04
N ALA A 168 0.91 -2.75 -7.75
CA ALA A 168 0.87 -2.24 -9.11
C ALA A 168 0.25 -3.26 -10.09
N TRP A 169 0.57 -4.54 -9.95
CA TRP A 169 -0.05 -5.60 -10.73
C TRP A 169 -1.55 -5.70 -10.46
N SER A 170 -1.98 -5.64 -9.20
CA SER A 170 -3.41 -5.69 -8.86
C SER A 170 -4.18 -4.54 -9.49
N GLU A 171 -3.65 -3.32 -9.46
CA GLU A 171 -4.30 -2.18 -10.13
C GLU A 171 -4.32 -2.33 -11.65
N LEU A 172 -3.22 -2.76 -12.26
CA LEU A 172 -3.16 -2.97 -13.72
C LEU A 172 -4.08 -4.11 -14.16
N SER A 173 -4.12 -5.20 -13.40
CA SER A 173 -4.91 -6.38 -13.74
C SER A 173 -6.40 -6.08 -13.80
N LYS A 174 -6.88 -5.08 -13.03
CA LYS A 174 -8.28 -4.63 -13.08
C LYS A 174 -8.71 -4.24 -14.49
N MET A 175 -7.80 -3.72 -15.32
CA MET A 175 -8.12 -3.39 -16.71
C MET A 175 -8.57 -4.61 -17.52
N PHE A 176 -8.10 -5.81 -17.16
CA PHE A 176 -8.46 -7.04 -17.87
C PHE A 176 -9.82 -7.60 -17.45
N TRP A 177 -10.19 -7.52 -16.16
CA TRP A 177 -11.38 -8.20 -15.63
C TRP A 177 -12.49 -7.27 -15.11
N LYS A 178 -12.17 -6.02 -14.75
CA LYS A 178 -13.16 -5.09 -14.18
C LYS A 178 -13.91 -4.37 -15.30
N ARG A 179 -15.23 -4.56 -15.34
CA ARG A 179 -16.18 -3.90 -16.26
C ARG A 179 -17.17 -3.01 -15.53
N SER A 180 -17.42 -3.29 -14.26
CA SER A 180 -18.29 -2.51 -13.39
C SER A 180 -17.68 -2.39 -11.99
N ASP A 181 -18.14 -1.42 -11.21
CA ASP A 181 -17.84 -1.34 -9.78
C ASP A 181 -18.55 -2.43 -8.98
N ASP A 182 -19.72 -2.88 -9.47
CA ASP A 182 -20.40 -4.06 -8.94
C ASP A 182 -19.73 -5.34 -9.44
N GLN A 183 -19.34 -6.21 -8.52
CA GLN A 183 -18.54 -7.41 -8.82
C GLN A 183 -19.31 -8.41 -9.68
N ILE A 184 -20.59 -8.63 -9.39
CA ILE A 184 -21.44 -9.60 -10.09
C ILE A 184 -21.73 -9.12 -11.51
N THR A 185 -22.09 -7.84 -11.66
CA THR A 185 -22.27 -7.20 -12.96
C THR A 185 -20.99 -7.27 -13.78
N SER A 186 -19.85 -6.92 -13.16
CA SER A 186 -18.54 -6.98 -13.83
C SER A 186 -18.22 -8.38 -14.34
N LEU A 187 -18.45 -9.41 -13.51
CA LEU A 187 -18.24 -10.81 -13.87
C LEU A 187 -19.19 -11.23 -15.01
N LYS A 188 -20.48 -10.96 -14.90
CA LYS A 188 -21.47 -11.31 -15.93
C LYS A 188 -21.14 -10.67 -17.29
N THR A 189 -20.74 -9.40 -17.29
CA THR A 189 -20.28 -8.72 -18.50
C THR A 189 -19.03 -9.38 -19.08
N LEU A 190 -18.04 -9.68 -18.24
CA LEU A 190 -16.82 -10.36 -18.69
C LEU A 190 -17.14 -11.75 -19.27
N LEU A 191 -17.98 -12.55 -18.61
CA LEU A 191 -18.36 -13.87 -19.11
C LEU A 191 -19.10 -13.79 -20.46
N ALA A 192 -19.93 -12.76 -20.65
CA ALA A 192 -20.61 -12.53 -21.92
C ALA A 192 -19.64 -12.16 -23.06
N GLU A 193 -18.54 -11.44 -22.77
CA GLU A 193 -17.48 -11.15 -23.75
C GLU A 193 -16.78 -12.44 -24.24
N TYR A 194 -16.67 -13.45 -23.38
CA TYR A 194 -16.00 -14.73 -23.66
C TYR A 194 -16.98 -15.90 -23.85
N LYS A 195 -18.24 -15.62 -24.24
CA LYS A 195 -19.30 -16.64 -24.40
C LYS A 195 -18.94 -17.80 -25.34
N ASP A 196 -18.01 -17.57 -26.27
CA ASP A 196 -17.59 -18.58 -27.24
C ASP A 196 -16.65 -19.60 -26.60
N ASP A 197 -15.88 -19.20 -25.58
CA ASP A 197 -14.92 -20.03 -24.86
C ASP A 197 -15.42 -20.54 -23.50
N ILE A 198 -16.50 -19.95 -22.98
CA ILE A 198 -17.02 -20.20 -21.64
C ILE A 198 -18.47 -20.69 -21.69
N ASP A 199 -18.78 -21.70 -20.87
CA ASP A 199 -20.15 -22.08 -20.52
C ASP A 199 -20.55 -21.38 -19.23
N VAL A 200 -21.73 -20.76 -19.21
CA VAL A 200 -22.36 -20.21 -17.99
C VAL A 200 -23.52 -21.13 -17.62
N PHE A 201 -23.50 -21.62 -16.38
CA PHE A 201 -24.48 -22.58 -15.89
C PHE A 201 -25.53 -21.87 -15.05
N ASP A 202 -26.79 -22.27 -15.26
CA ASP A 202 -27.87 -21.80 -14.41
C ASP A 202 -27.73 -22.42 -13.02
N VAL A 203 -27.79 -21.57 -12.02
CA VAL A 203 -27.76 -21.98 -10.62
C VAL A 203 -29.21 -21.98 -10.19
N GLY A 204 -29.69 -23.15 -9.75
CA GLY A 204 -31.04 -23.28 -9.22
C GLY A 204 -31.31 -22.37 -8.01
N ARG A 205 -32.45 -22.60 -7.34
CA ARG A 205 -32.91 -21.71 -6.26
C ARG A 205 -31.85 -21.50 -5.18
N LEU A 206 -31.38 -20.25 -5.06
CA LEU A 206 -30.45 -19.81 -4.02
C LEU A 206 -31.21 -19.29 -2.78
N PRO A 207 -30.58 -19.32 -1.59
CA PRO A 207 -31.09 -18.64 -0.40
C PRO A 207 -31.17 -17.12 -0.59
N ASP A 208 -32.05 -16.47 0.15
CA ASP A 208 -32.20 -15.01 0.12
C ASP A 208 -30.88 -14.31 0.49
N GLY A 209 -30.49 -13.31 -0.32
CA GLY A 209 -29.26 -12.55 -0.12
C GLY A 209 -27.98 -13.23 -0.62
N VAL A 210 -28.09 -14.34 -1.34
CA VAL A 210 -26.95 -15.03 -1.98
C VAL A 210 -27.02 -14.89 -3.49
N GLU A 211 -25.94 -14.40 -4.10
CA GLU A 211 -25.75 -14.41 -5.54
C GLU A 211 -24.61 -15.36 -5.90
N MET A 212 -24.86 -16.28 -6.83
CA MET A 212 -23.86 -17.22 -7.33
C MET A 212 -23.83 -17.18 -8.85
N VAL A 213 -22.63 -17.29 -9.41
CA VAL A 213 -22.40 -17.40 -10.84
C VAL A 213 -21.53 -18.64 -11.07
N CYS A 214 -22.07 -19.63 -11.78
CA CYS A 214 -21.35 -20.83 -12.17
C CYS A 214 -20.92 -20.72 -13.62
N TRP A 215 -19.64 -20.97 -13.90
CA TRP A 215 -19.11 -20.96 -15.26
C TRP A 215 -17.95 -21.94 -15.39
N GLY A 216 -17.64 -22.33 -16.63
CA GLY A 216 -16.55 -23.25 -16.95
C GLY A 216 -15.95 -22.96 -18.32
N LEU A 217 -14.66 -23.26 -18.49
CA LEU A 217 -13.97 -23.11 -19.77
C LEU A 217 -14.27 -24.34 -20.65
N LYS A 218 -14.88 -24.13 -21.82
CA LYS A 218 -15.30 -25.21 -22.74
C LYS A 218 -14.15 -26.14 -23.10
N LYS A 219 -12.99 -25.57 -23.44
CA LYS A 219 -11.79 -26.33 -23.78
C LYS A 219 -11.37 -27.30 -22.67
N ILE A 220 -11.43 -26.86 -21.41
CA ILE A 220 -11.09 -27.71 -20.26
C ILE A 220 -12.18 -28.77 -20.06
N ASN A 221 -13.46 -28.40 -20.21
CA ASN A 221 -14.57 -29.31 -20.08
C ASN A 221 -14.49 -30.48 -21.09
N ASP A 222 -14.15 -30.18 -22.34
CA ASP A 222 -13.95 -31.19 -23.40
C ASP A 222 -12.81 -32.15 -23.07
N GLU A 223 -11.69 -31.64 -22.55
CA GLU A 223 -10.54 -32.47 -22.17
C GLU A 223 -10.84 -33.39 -20.98
N LEU A 224 -11.68 -32.91 -20.04
CA LEU A 224 -12.04 -33.58 -18.80
C LEU A 224 -13.24 -34.52 -18.92
N LYS A 225 -13.99 -34.48 -20.02
CA LYS A 225 -15.20 -35.29 -20.22
C LYS A 225 -14.92 -36.79 -20.01
N GLY A 226 -15.64 -37.40 -19.07
CA GLY A 226 -15.48 -38.82 -18.70
C GLY A 226 -14.23 -39.16 -17.89
N LYS A 227 -13.43 -38.17 -17.49
CA LYS A 227 -12.16 -38.36 -16.73
C LYS A 227 -12.18 -37.73 -15.34
N VAL A 228 -13.25 -37.02 -14.98
CA VAL A 228 -13.38 -36.38 -13.65
C VAL A 228 -13.75 -37.43 -12.62
N VAL A 229 -12.87 -37.66 -11.65
CA VAL A 229 -13.09 -38.58 -10.52
C VAL A 229 -13.49 -37.81 -9.25
N GLU A 230 -12.98 -36.58 -9.09
CA GLU A 230 -13.24 -35.71 -7.93
C GLU A 230 -13.19 -34.24 -8.34
N ILE A 231 -14.03 -33.41 -7.71
CA ILE A 231 -14.07 -31.95 -7.91
C ILE A 231 -13.66 -31.31 -6.58
N GLY A 232 -12.51 -30.63 -6.58
CA GLY A 232 -12.09 -29.77 -5.47
C GLY A 232 -12.77 -28.41 -5.59
N ILE A 233 -13.50 -28.01 -4.55
CA ILE A 233 -14.09 -26.68 -4.42
C ILE A 233 -13.22 -25.87 -3.48
N ASP A 234 -12.58 -24.82 -4.00
CA ASP A 234 -11.95 -23.80 -3.16
C ASP A 234 -12.85 -22.56 -3.11
N ALA A 235 -13.20 -22.14 -1.89
CA ALA A 235 -14.07 -21.01 -1.63
C ALA A 235 -13.26 -19.91 -0.95
N THR A 236 -13.01 -18.81 -1.66
CA THR A 236 -12.35 -17.65 -1.06
C THR A 236 -13.40 -16.69 -0.51
N PHE A 237 -13.50 -16.56 0.82
CA PHE A 237 -14.45 -15.67 1.50
C PHE A 237 -13.82 -14.30 1.78
N GLY A 238 -14.42 -13.21 1.26
CA GLY A 238 -14.03 -11.85 1.57
C GLY A 238 -14.86 -11.25 2.71
N VAL A 239 -14.26 -11.07 3.90
CA VAL A 239 -14.93 -10.40 5.04
C VAL A 239 -14.84 -8.88 4.86
N GLY A 240 -15.86 -8.26 4.27
CA GLY A 240 -15.96 -6.80 4.23
C GLY A 240 -17.07 -6.28 3.33
N SER A 241 -18.18 -5.86 3.95
CA SER A 241 -19.47 -5.45 3.38
C SER A 241 -20.40 -6.59 2.98
N ASN A 242 -21.68 -6.44 3.31
CA ASN A 242 -22.80 -7.41 3.31
C ASN A 242 -23.14 -8.08 1.96
N MET A 243 -22.15 -8.49 1.15
CA MET A 243 -22.34 -9.30 -0.06
C MET A 243 -21.52 -10.59 0.07
N THR A 244 -22.23 -11.70 0.13
CA THR A 244 -21.66 -13.04 0.21
C THR A 244 -21.31 -13.52 -1.20
N SER A 245 -20.23 -13.00 -1.79
CA SER A 245 -19.78 -13.44 -3.11
C SER A 245 -18.81 -14.61 -2.96
N CYS A 246 -19.24 -15.81 -3.37
CA CYS A 246 -18.41 -17.01 -3.40
C CYS A 246 -17.96 -17.25 -4.85
N ILE A 247 -16.67 -17.11 -5.14
CA ILE A 247 -16.09 -17.50 -6.44
C ILE A 247 -15.54 -18.91 -6.26
N ILE A 248 -16.15 -19.88 -6.93
CA ILE A 248 -15.71 -21.28 -6.92
C ILE A 248 -14.71 -21.48 -8.06
N PHE A 249 -13.46 -21.79 -7.72
CA PHE A 249 -12.48 -22.29 -8.69
C PHE A 249 -12.45 -23.81 -8.63
N ILE A 250 -12.80 -24.48 -9.73
CA ILE A 250 -12.65 -25.94 -9.85
C ILE A 250 -11.18 -26.23 -10.21
N HIS A 251 -10.39 -26.63 -9.21
CA HIS A 251 -9.02 -27.12 -9.42
C HIS A 251 -8.98 -28.66 -9.41
N ARG A 252 -8.23 -29.25 -10.35
CA ARG A 252 -7.93 -30.69 -10.38
C ARG A 252 -6.96 -31.03 -9.25
N VAL A 253 -7.37 -31.90 -8.33
CA VAL A 253 -6.45 -32.69 -7.48
C VAL A 253 -6.20 -34.00 -8.22
N SER A 254 -4.94 -34.29 -8.55
CA SER A 254 -4.57 -35.61 -9.08
C SER A 254 -3.42 -36.14 -8.24
N THR A 255 -3.76 -36.93 -7.23
CA THR A 255 -2.86 -37.91 -6.63
C THR A 255 -3.64 -39.18 -6.36
N CYS A 256 -3.70 -40.07 -7.35
CA CYS A 256 -3.88 -41.49 -7.13
C CYS A 256 -2.52 -42.17 -7.38
N LEU A 257 -1.68 -42.22 -6.34
CA LEU A 257 -0.74 -43.34 -6.22
C LEU A 257 -1.49 -44.41 -5.41
N HIS A 258 -2.18 -45.29 -6.14
CA HIS A 258 -2.57 -46.59 -5.61
C HIS A 258 -1.27 -47.38 -5.40
N GLY A 259 -0.91 -47.59 -4.13
CA GLY A 259 0.02 -48.65 -3.75
C GLY A 259 -0.75 -49.97 -3.73
N TYR A 260 -0.48 -50.83 -4.71
CA TYR A 260 -0.46 -52.27 -4.50
C TYR A 260 0.91 -52.64 -3.92
#